data_AF-A0A944QJB2-F1
#
_entry.id   AF-A0A944QJB2-F1
#
_cell.length_a   1.000
_cell.length_b   1.000
_cell.length_c   1.000
_cell.angle_alpha   90.00
_cell.angle_beta   90.00
_cell.angle_gamma   90.00
#
_symmetry.space_group_name_H-M   'P 1'
#
loop_
_entity.id
_entity.type
_entity.pdbx_description
1 polymer ?
#
loop_
_entity_poly.entity_id
_entity_poly.type
_entity_poly.pdbx_seq_one_letter_code
_entity_poly.pdbx_strand_id
1 'polypeptide(L)'
;MTNDQIVQWQCDKCGGDIAGSQGYLSVDMPAVNLAERARQEREIHPDPSGAGGPGLTPDTTGQPQKVQWRVYHSACDPDSGSMSYSIDVAEIAVPSRVLAWTLHFMDTKDWIRHTDWTSFVRARTGVDLRQERT
;
A
#
# COMPACT_ATOMS: atom_id res chain seq x y z
N MET A 1 -13.74 9.73 -26.28
CA MET A 1 -14.37 9.34 -25.01
C MET A 1 -13.55 8.19 -24.47
N THR A 2 -12.63 8.44 -23.54
CA THR A 2 -11.85 7.39 -22.89
C THR A 2 -12.82 6.53 -22.09
N ASN A 3 -12.82 5.23 -22.34
CA ASN A 3 -13.63 4.27 -21.61
C ASN A 3 -13.03 4.19 -20.20
N ASP A 4 -13.55 4.97 -19.25
CA ASP A 4 -13.04 5.04 -17.88
C ASP A 4 -13.50 3.75 -17.17
N GLN A 5 -12.75 2.67 -17.37
CA GLN A 5 -13.01 1.38 -16.73
C GLN A 5 -12.96 1.58 -15.21
N ILE A 6 -14.03 1.19 -14.52
CA ILE A 6 -14.08 1.24 -13.05
C ILE A 6 -13.10 0.21 -12.49
N VAL A 7 -12.27 0.66 -11.55
CA VAL A 7 -11.38 -0.22 -10.78
C VAL A 7 -12.24 -1.04 -9.82
N GLN A 8 -12.15 -2.36 -9.93
CA GLN A 8 -12.89 -3.28 -9.05
C GLN A 8 -12.12 -3.46 -7.75
N TRP A 9 -12.73 -3.01 -6.65
CA TRP A 9 -12.19 -3.17 -5.31
C TRP A 9 -12.87 -4.35 -4.64
N GLN A 10 -12.10 -5.22 -4.00
CA GLN A 10 -12.63 -6.37 -3.25
C GLN A 10 -12.21 -6.26 -1.80
N CYS A 11 -13.15 -6.54 -0.90
CA CYS A 11 -12.89 -6.53 0.52
C CYS A 11 -11.97 -7.68 0.92
N ASP A 12 -10.89 -7.37 1.63
CA ASP A 12 -9.89 -8.35 2.08
C ASP A 12 -10.40 -9.27 3.19
N LYS A 13 -11.57 -8.97 3.80
CA LYS A 13 -12.19 -9.82 4.82
C LYS A 13 -13.20 -10.80 4.25
N CYS A 14 -14.13 -10.32 3.44
CA CYS A 14 -15.25 -11.15 2.96
C CYS A 14 -15.10 -11.58 1.49
N GLY A 15 -14.14 -11.00 0.75
CA GLY A 15 -13.93 -11.25 -0.67
C GLY A 15 -14.97 -10.60 -1.60
N GLY A 16 -15.99 -9.96 -1.05
CA GLY A 16 -17.04 -9.30 -1.84
C GLY A 16 -16.56 -7.98 -2.47
N ASP A 17 -17.14 -7.65 -3.62
CA ASP A 17 -16.87 -6.39 -4.30
C ASP A 17 -17.32 -5.18 -3.46
N ILE A 18 -16.59 -4.08 -3.56
CA ILE A 18 -16.91 -2.79 -2.94
C ILE A 18 -17.25 -1.79 -4.04
N ALA A 19 -18.48 -1.26 -3.99
CA ALA A 19 -18.94 -0.24 -4.90
C ALA A 19 -19.34 1.04 -4.15
N GLY A 20 -19.16 2.19 -4.81
CA GLY A 20 -19.50 3.49 -4.23
C GLY A 20 -18.77 3.74 -2.91
N SER A 21 -19.48 4.31 -1.94
CA SER A 21 -18.96 4.70 -0.62
C SER A 21 -19.16 3.61 0.45
N GLN A 22 -19.19 2.33 0.06
CA GLN A 22 -19.44 1.20 0.97
C GLN A 22 -18.18 0.70 1.68
N GLY A 23 -17.03 1.31 1.39
CA GLY A 23 -15.75 0.89 1.94
C GLY A 23 -14.62 1.84 1.59
N TYR A 24 -13.43 1.47 2.05
CA TYR A 24 -12.24 2.29 1.95
C TYR A 24 -11.00 1.44 1.83
N LEU A 25 -9.97 2.05 1.24
CA LEU A 25 -8.59 1.64 1.36
C LEU A 25 -8.05 2.18 2.67
N SER A 26 -7.28 1.39 3.42
CA SER A 26 -6.68 1.81 4.69
C SER A 26 -5.24 1.33 4.83
N VAL A 27 -4.45 2.08 5.59
CA VAL A 27 -3.12 1.68 6.06
C VAL A 27 -2.94 2.08 7.52
N ASP A 28 -2.32 1.19 8.30
CA ASP A 28 -2.06 1.37 9.73
C ASP A 28 -0.93 2.39 9.97
N MET A 29 -1.27 3.61 10.39
CA MET A 29 -0.29 4.67 10.61
C MET A 29 0.66 4.40 11.78
N PRO A 30 0.23 3.84 12.94
CA PRO A 30 1.15 3.31 13.93
C PRO A 30 2.22 2.37 13.36
N ALA A 31 1.83 1.43 12.49
CA ALA A 31 2.80 0.55 11.83
C ALA A 31 3.73 1.31 10.86
N VAL A 32 3.21 2.29 10.11
CA VAL A 32 4.02 3.15 9.22
C VAL A 32 5.05 3.94 10.02
N ASN A 33 4.65 4.54 11.13
CA ASN A 33 5.53 5.30 12.02
C ASN A 33 6.61 4.40 12.63
N LEU A 34 6.27 3.16 12.99
CA LEU A 34 7.25 2.19 13.49
C LEU A 34 8.27 1.82 12.40
N ALA A 35 7.81 1.58 11.17
CA ALA A 35 8.69 1.28 10.03
C ALA A 35 9.62 2.46 9.69
N GLU A 36 9.13 3.69 9.79
CA GLU A 36 9.93 4.89 9.60
C GLU A 36 11.02 5.02 10.68
N ARG A 37 10.66 4.86 11.96
CA ARG A 37 11.63 4.90 13.07
C ARG A 37 12.71 3.83 12.95
N ALA A 38 12.32 2.60 12.61
CA ALA A 38 13.26 1.50 12.41
C ALA A 38 14.25 1.77 11.27
N ARG A 39 13.81 2.49 10.22
CA ARG A 39 14.70 2.92 9.13
C ARG A 39 15.67 4.00 9.61
N GLN A 40 15.18 5.02 10.30
CA GLN A 40 16.01 6.11 10.83
C GLN A 40 17.08 5.56 11.78
N GLU A 41 16.73 4.62 12.65
CA GLU A 41 17.66 3.97 13.57
C GLU A 41 18.80 3.25 12.83
N ARG A 42 18.50 2.54 11.74
CA ARG A 42 19.52 1.88 10.89
C ARG A 42 20.39 2.86 10.11
N GLU A 43 19.87 4.04 9.75
CA GLU A 43 20.66 5.09 9.10
C GLU A 43 21.65 5.73 10.08
N ILE A 44 21.25 5.89 11.34
CA ILE A 44 22.10 6.45 12.41
C ILE A 44 23.10 5.40 12.90
N HIS A 45 22.66 4.15 13.03
CA HIS A 45 23.45 3.01 13.47
C HIS A 45 23.50 1.94 12.38
N PRO A 46 24.23 2.16 11.28
CA PRO A 46 24.45 1.13 10.29
C PRO A 46 25.19 -0.02 10.95
N ASP A 47 24.69 -1.25 10.79
CA ASP A 47 25.36 -2.45 11.30
C ASP A 47 26.81 -2.46 10.75
N PRO A 48 27.83 -2.44 11.61
CA PRO A 48 29.23 -2.44 11.17
C PRO A 48 29.61 -3.74 10.45
N SER A 49 28.77 -4.78 10.51
CA SER A 49 29.00 -6.07 9.89
C SER A 49 28.08 -6.25 8.68
N GLY A 50 28.47 -5.73 7.52
CA GLY A 50 27.83 -6.06 6.23
C GLY A 50 27.96 -7.53 5.80
N ALA A 51 28.12 -8.48 6.72
CA ALA A 51 28.37 -9.89 6.46
C ALA A 51 27.24 -10.74 7.05
N GLY A 52 26.47 -11.37 6.16
CA GLY A 52 25.57 -12.45 6.52
C GLY A 52 26.30 -13.53 7.31
N GLY A 53 25.81 -13.80 8.52
CA GLY A 53 26.25 -14.96 9.29
C GLY A 53 25.86 -16.27 8.58
N PRO A 54 26.69 -17.32 8.64
CA PRO A 54 26.40 -18.57 7.97
C PRO A 54 25.31 -19.32 8.74
N GLY A 55 24.08 -19.34 8.22
CA GLY A 55 23.03 -20.16 8.83
C GLY A 55 21.58 -19.91 8.43
N LEU A 56 21.26 -18.96 7.56
CA LEU A 56 19.88 -18.73 7.12
C LEU A 56 19.83 -18.62 5.59
N THR A 57 18.93 -19.40 5.00
CA THR A 57 18.62 -19.44 3.57
C THR A 57 18.37 -18.04 3.00
N PRO A 58 18.70 -17.78 1.72
CA PRO A 58 18.43 -16.51 1.06
C PRO A 58 16.94 -16.45 0.70
N ASP A 59 16.09 -16.26 1.69
CA ASP A 59 14.75 -15.74 1.47
C ASP A 59 14.55 -14.72 2.59
N THR A 60 14.23 -13.47 2.25
CA THR A 60 14.25 -12.29 3.14
C THR A 60 15.61 -11.58 3.28
N THR A 61 16.06 -10.93 2.22
CA THR A 61 16.93 -9.74 2.33
C THR A 61 16.34 -8.79 3.39
N GLY A 62 17.10 -8.39 4.41
CA GLY A 62 16.66 -7.63 5.59
C GLY A 62 16.11 -6.21 5.38
N GLN A 63 15.35 -5.98 4.31
CA GLN A 63 14.48 -4.83 4.17
C GLN A 63 13.29 -4.96 5.12
N PRO A 64 12.90 -3.88 5.82
CA PRO A 64 11.67 -3.87 6.59
C PRO A 64 10.50 -4.23 5.67
N GLN A 65 9.67 -5.18 6.11
CA GLN A 65 8.43 -5.49 5.40
C GLN A 65 7.60 -4.21 5.31
N LYS A 66 7.21 -3.84 4.09
CA LYS A 66 6.36 -2.67 3.85
C LYS A 66 5.02 -2.83 4.55
N VAL A 67 4.51 -1.73 5.10
CA VAL A 67 3.18 -1.71 5.72
C VAL A 67 2.13 -1.90 4.64
N GLN A 68 1.23 -2.84 4.86
CA GLN A 68 0.26 -3.27 3.86
C GLN A 68 -0.94 -2.35 3.83
N TRP A 69 -1.31 -1.91 2.63
CA TRP A 69 -2.62 -1.37 2.35
C TRP A 69 -3.66 -2.49 2.32
N ARG A 70 -4.86 -2.18 2.81
CA ARG A 70 -5.99 -3.10 2.85
C ARG A 70 -7.27 -2.42 2.39
N VAL A 71 -8.22 -3.22 1.94
CA VAL A 71 -9.53 -2.76 1.44
C VAL A 71 -10.63 -3.42 2.26
N TYR A 72 -11.50 -2.61 2.86
CA TYR A 72 -12.61 -3.12 3.67
C TYR A 72 -13.92 -2.44 3.32
N HIS A 73 -15.02 -3.21 3.34
CA HIS A 73 -16.32 -2.59 3.58
C HIS A 73 -16.31 -1.97 4.97
N SER A 74 -17.05 -0.88 5.17
CA SER A 74 -17.14 -0.24 6.49
C SER A 74 -17.67 -1.21 7.56
N ALA A 75 -18.56 -2.12 7.20
CA ALA A 75 -19.09 -3.15 8.10
C ALA A 75 -18.11 -4.34 8.31
N CYS A 76 -17.13 -4.49 7.43
CA CYS A 76 -16.14 -5.55 7.51
C CYS A 76 -14.89 -5.14 8.29
N ASP A 77 -14.64 -3.86 8.53
CA ASP A 77 -13.42 -3.43 9.20
C ASP A 77 -13.29 -4.07 10.59
N PRO A 78 -12.23 -4.89 10.83
CA PRO A 78 -11.97 -5.44 12.15
C PRO A 78 -11.54 -4.39 13.18
N ASP A 79 -11.09 -3.21 12.75
CA ASP A 79 -10.52 -2.19 13.63
C ASP A 79 -10.90 -0.76 13.19
N SER A 80 -12.20 -0.48 13.21
CA SER A 80 -12.77 0.83 12.87
C SER A 80 -12.38 1.97 13.81
N GLY A 81 -11.61 1.68 14.87
CA GLY A 81 -11.11 2.66 15.85
C GLY A 81 -9.61 2.91 15.76
N SER A 82 -8.89 2.19 14.89
CA SER A 82 -7.46 2.39 14.69
C SER A 82 -7.14 3.76 14.09
N MET A 83 -5.96 4.29 14.45
CA MET A 83 -5.39 5.45 13.77
C MET A 83 -4.90 5.03 12.37
N SER A 84 -5.82 4.87 11.43
CA SER A 84 -5.51 4.53 10.04
C SER A 84 -5.61 5.76 9.12
N TYR A 85 -4.84 5.74 8.04
CA TYR A 85 -5.07 6.65 6.92
C TYR A 85 -5.98 5.94 5.93
N SER A 86 -7.12 6.56 5.58
CA SER A 86 -8.13 5.95 4.72
C SER A 86 -8.46 6.79 3.49
N ILE A 87 -8.81 6.10 2.39
CA ILE A 87 -9.35 6.69 1.16
C ILE A 87 -10.67 6.00 0.85
N ASP A 88 -11.75 6.75 0.69
CA ASP A 88 -13.04 6.18 0.27
C ASP A 88 -12.91 5.54 -1.13
N VAL A 89 -13.49 4.35 -1.31
CA VAL A 89 -13.46 3.66 -2.60
C VAL A 89 -14.02 4.52 -3.74
N ALA A 90 -15.06 5.32 -3.49
CA ALA A 90 -15.64 6.23 -4.47
C ALA A 90 -14.63 7.30 -4.94
N GLU A 91 -13.71 7.72 -4.08
CA GLU A 91 -12.66 8.70 -4.41
C GLU A 91 -11.54 8.10 -5.26
N ILE A 92 -11.47 6.78 -5.39
CA ILE A 92 -10.42 6.07 -6.13
C ILE A 92 -10.99 4.98 -7.07
N ALA A 93 -12.25 5.13 -7.48
CA ALA A 93 -12.97 4.13 -8.28
C ALA A 93 -12.57 4.08 -9.77
N VAL A 94 -11.75 5.02 -10.27
CA VAL A 94 -11.33 5.07 -11.68
C VAL A 94 -9.81 5.28 -11.82
N PRO A 95 -9.18 4.81 -12.91
CA PRO A 95 -7.72 4.83 -13.07
C PRO A 95 -7.12 6.23 -12.97
N SER A 96 -7.80 7.24 -13.52
CA SER A 96 -7.38 8.64 -13.41
C SER A 96 -7.30 9.14 -11.95
N ARG A 97 -8.24 8.70 -11.10
CA ARG A 97 -8.23 9.00 -9.66
C ARG A 97 -7.18 8.20 -8.90
N VAL A 98 -6.94 6.94 -9.27
CA VAL A 98 -5.80 6.15 -8.73
C VAL A 98 -4.47 6.85 -9.00
N LEU A 99 -4.28 7.36 -10.21
CA LEU A 99 -3.09 8.13 -10.58
C LEU A 99 -3.00 9.43 -9.77
N ALA A 100 -4.10 10.19 -9.67
CA ALA A 100 -4.12 11.43 -8.89
C ALA A 100 -3.74 11.21 -7.42
N TRP A 101 -4.27 10.15 -6.78
CA TRP A 101 -3.87 9.75 -5.43
C TRP A 101 -2.41 9.33 -5.34
N THR A 102 -1.92 8.59 -6.33
CA THR A 102 -0.50 8.19 -6.39
C THR A 102 0.42 9.41 -6.46
N LEU A 103 0.09 10.40 -7.29
CA LEU A 103 0.83 11.66 -7.37
C LEU A 103 0.74 12.46 -6.07
N HIS A 104 -0.47 12.58 -5.49
CA HIS A 104 -0.66 13.23 -4.20
C HIS A 104 0.23 12.63 -3.10
N PHE A 105 0.34 11.30 -3.05
CA PHE A 105 1.23 10.64 -2.11
C PHE A 105 2.69 10.91 -2.38
N MET A 106 3.13 10.84 -3.64
CA MET A 106 4.52 11.10 -4.01
C MET A 106 4.95 12.54 -3.69
N ASP A 107 4.06 13.51 -3.87
CA ASP A 107 4.37 14.92 -3.67
C ASP A 107 4.30 15.35 -2.19
N THR A 108 3.40 14.74 -1.41
CA THR A 108 3.05 15.29 -0.08
C THR A 108 3.24 14.33 1.08
N LYS A 109 3.35 13.02 0.84
CA LYS A 109 3.35 12.00 1.90
C LYS A 109 4.61 11.15 1.83
N ASP A 110 5.67 11.65 2.45
CA ASP A 110 6.94 10.96 2.61
C ASP A 110 6.82 9.51 3.11
N TRP A 111 5.85 9.27 4.00
CA TRP A 111 5.63 7.96 4.60
C TRP A 111 5.14 6.89 3.62
N ILE A 112 4.65 7.26 2.43
CA ILE A 112 4.13 6.31 1.44
C ILE A 112 5.20 5.29 1.01
N ARG A 113 6.49 5.69 1.03
CA ARG A 113 7.63 4.82 0.70
C ARG A 113 7.78 3.62 1.64
N HIS A 114 7.22 3.71 2.85
CA HIS A 114 7.20 2.64 3.85
C HIS A 114 6.01 1.70 3.69
N THR A 115 5.16 1.94 2.70
CA THR A 115 3.98 1.13 2.39
C THR A 115 4.15 0.35 1.10
N ASP A 116 3.27 -0.62 0.89
CA ASP A 116 3.19 -1.41 -0.34
C ASP A 116 2.29 -0.79 -1.42
N TRP A 117 1.95 0.51 -1.31
CA TRP A 117 1.03 1.24 -2.21
C TRP A 117 1.22 0.90 -3.69
N THR A 118 2.45 0.96 -4.21
CA THR A 118 2.73 0.70 -5.62
C THR A 118 2.38 -0.73 -6.04
N SER A 119 2.76 -1.73 -5.25
CA SER A 119 2.42 -3.14 -5.52
C SER A 119 0.93 -3.39 -5.31
N PHE A 120 0.34 -2.78 -4.29
CA PHE A 120 -1.08 -2.86 -3.98
C PHE A 120 -1.94 -2.34 -5.15
N VAL A 121 -1.65 -1.13 -5.66
CA VAL A 121 -2.38 -0.54 -6.79
C VAL A 121 -2.21 -1.37 -8.06
N ARG A 122 -0.98 -1.80 -8.39
CA ARG A 122 -0.72 -2.61 -9.59
C ARG A 122 -1.52 -3.91 -9.59
N ALA A 123 -1.58 -4.58 -8.45
CA ALA A 123 -2.32 -5.84 -8.32
C ALA A 123 -3.84 -5.66 -8.55
N ARG A 124 -4.39 -4.47 -8.27
CA ARG A 124 -5.84 -4.20 -8.35
C ARG A 124 -6.28 -3.52 -9.64
N THR A 125 -5.39 -2.76 -10.28
CA THR A 125 -5.69 -2.09 -11.57
C THR A 125 -5.26 -2.91 -12.78
N GLY A 126 -4.42 -3.93 -12.60
CA GLY A 126 -3.90 -4.75 -13.70
C GLY A 126 -2.92 -4.00 -14.61
N VAL A 127 -2.47 -2.80 -14.23
CA VAL A 127 -1.51 -2.01 -15.01
C VAL A 127 -0.12 -2.63 -14.91
N ASP A 128 0.34 -3.27 -15.98
CA ASP A 128 1.73 -3.70 -16.17
C ASP A 128 2.45 -2.81 -17.20
N LEU A 129 3.15 -1.79 -16.70
CA LEU A 129 3.93 -0.85 -17.52
C LEU A 129 5.10 -1.51 -18.29
N ARG A 130 5.34 -2.82 -18.13
CA ARG A 130 6.38 -3.55 -18.87
C ARG A 130 5.91 -4.09 -20.22
N GLN A 131 4.60 -4.15 -20.47
CA GLN A 131 4.04 -4.70 -21.71
C GLN A 131 3.92 -3.68 -22.87
N GLU A 132 4.24 -2.41 -22.63
CA GLU A 132 4.05 -1.33 -23.63
C GLU A 132 5.29 -1.07 -24.51
N ARG A 133 6.28 -1.97 -24.51
CA ARG A 133 7.43 -1.92 -25.44
C ARG A 133 7.34 -3.07 -26.45
N THR A 134 6.50 -2.91 -27.48
CA THR A 134 6.58 -3.70 -28.71
C THR A 134 6.64 -2.77 -29.90
#